data_AF-A0A7X0MF73-F1
#
_entry.id   AF-A0A7X0MF73-F1
#
_cell.length_a   1.000
_cell.length_b   1.000
_cell.length_c   1.000
_cell.angle_alpha   90.00
_cell.angle_beta   90.00
_cell.angle_gamma   90.00
#
_symmetry.space_group_name_H-M   'P 1'
#
loop_
_entity.id
_entity.type
_entity.pdbx_description
1 polymer ?
#
loop_
_entity_poly.entity_id
_entity_poly.type
_entity_poly.pdbx_seq_one_letter_code
_entity_poly.pdbx_strand_id
1 'polypeptide(L)' 'MNSVEPYAYLCDLFVSLANGHLAKDIDALMPWAYAARIKASQ' A
#
# COMPACT_ATOMS: atom_id res chain seq x y z
N MET A 1 1.12 9.04 11.12
CA MET A 1 1.74 7.89 10.42
C MET A 1 1.71 6.63 11.29
N ASN A 2 0.56 6.26 11.89
CA ASN A 2 0.43 5.07 12.78
C ASN A 2 -0.97 4.42 12.74
N SER A 3 -1.84 4.76 11.77
CA SER A 3 -3.20 4.18 11.69
C SER A 3 -3.33 3.09 10.62
N VAL A 4 -2.20 2.71 10.02
CA VAL A 4 -2.12 1.61 9.08
C VAL A 4 -1.68 0.39 9.87
N GLU A 5 -2.46 -0.68 9.79
CA GLU A 5 -2.10 -1.96 10.39
C GLU A 5 -0.87 -2.51 9.64
N PRO A 6 0.29 -2.70 10.31
CA PRO A 6 1.54 -3.00 9.63
C PRO A 6 1.53 -4.30 8.83
N TYR A 7 0.83 -5.33 9.31
CA TYR A 7 0.81 -6.62 8.66
C TYR A 7 0.02 -6.58 7.34
N ALA A 8 -1.19 -6.02 7.34
CA ALA A 8 -2.04 -5.84 6.16
C ALA A 8 -1.35 -4.99 5.10
N TYR A 9 -0.68 -3.91 5.50
CA TYR A 9 0.11 -3.09 4.58
C TYR A 9 1.22 -3.90 3.89
N LEU A 10 1.99 -4.67 4.65
CA LEU A 10 3.08 -5.48 4.09
C LEU A 10 2.55 -6.59 3.18
N CYS A 11 1.46 -7.26 3.57
CA CYS A 11 0.80 -8.26 2.72
C CYS A 11 0.36 -7.66 1.38
N ASP A 12 -0.37 -6.54 1.41
CA ASP A 12 -0.85 -5.88 0.18
C ASP A 12 0.30 -5.35 -0.69
N LEU A 13 1.37 -4.86 -0.05
CA LEU A 13 2.59 -4.44 -0.73
C LEU A 13 3.21 -5.61 -1.51
N PHE A 14 3.45 -6.75 -0.85
CA PHE A 14 4.04 -7.91 -1.50
C PHE A 14 3.14 -8.51 -2.59
N VAL A 15 1.82 -8.53 -2.39
CA VAL A 15 0.86 -8.96 -3.41
C VAL A 15 0.93 -8.05 -4.64
N SER A 16 0.97 -6.73 -4.44
CA SER A 16 1.04 -5.76 -5.54
C SER A 16 2.35 -5.92 -6.33
N LEU A 17 3.48 -6.09 -5.64
CA LEU A 17 4.78 -6.35 -6.28
C LEU A 17 4.79 -7.66 -7.07
N ALA A 18 4.24 -8.74 -6.49
CA ALA A 18 4.14 -10.02 -7.18
C ALA A 18 3.24 -9.97 -8.41
N ASN A 19 2.21 -9.11 -8.40
CA ASN A 19 1.30 -8.89 -9.53
C ASN A 19 1.88 -7.97 -10.62
N GLY A 20 3.16 -7.59 -10.53
CA GLY A 20 3.83 -6.81 -11.56
C GLY A 20 3.62 -5.30 -11.44
N HIS A 21 3.41 -4.78 -10.23
CA HIS A 21 3.38 -3.34 -10.00
C HIS A 21 4.66 -2.68 -10.54
N LEU A 22 4.48 -1.66 -11.37
CA LEU A 22 5.60 -1.02 -12.05
C LEU A 22 6.42 -0.19 -11.06
N ALA A 23 7.75 -0.28 -11.16
CA ALA A 23 8.66 0.47 -10.28
C ALA A 23 8.43 1.99 -10.35
N LYS A 24 8.02 2.52 -11.52
CA LYS A 24 7.68 3.94 -11.70
C LYS A 24 6.47 4.40 -10.87
N ASP A 25 5.64 3.46 -10.42
CA ASP A 25 4.40 3.72 -9.68
C ASP A 25 4.55 3.34 -8.19
N ILE A 26 5.77 3.06 -7.70
CA ILE A 26 6.03 2.55 -6.35
C ILE A 26 5.50 3.48 -5.24
N ASP A 27 5.40 4.78 -5.51
CA ASP A 27 4.87 5.78 -4.59
C ASP A 27 3.41 5.50 -4.19
N ALA A 28 2.63 4.85 -5.07
CA ALA A 28 1.26 4.43 -4.77
C ALA A 28 1.19 3.33 -3.70
N LEU A 29 2.28 2.60 -3.50
CA LEU A 29 2.41 1.54 -2.50
C LEU A 29 3.06 2.02 -1.21
N MET A 30 3.44 3.29 -1.10
CA MET A 30 4.06 3.81 0.11
C MET A 30 3.05 3.93 1.27
N PRO A 31 3.51 3.87 2.54
CA PRO A 31 2.59 3.84 3.69
C PRO A 31 1.67 5.07 3.77
N TRP A 32 2.15 6.23 3.30
CA TRP A 32 1.38 7.47 3.25
C TRP A 32 0.27 7.44 2.19
N ALA A 33 0.50 6.77 1.05
CA ALA A 33 -0.49 6.60 -0.01
C ALA A 33 -1.49 5.48 0.34
N TYR A 34 -1.02 4.38 0.92
CA TYR A 34 -1.85 3.27 1.39
C TYR A 34 -2.88 3.74 2.43
N ALA A 35 -2.46 4.57 3.39
CA ALA A 35 -3.35 5.16 4.38
C ALA A 35 -4.50 5.97 3.75
N ALA A 36 -4.24 6.67 2.65
CA ALA A 36 -5.27 7.44 1.93
C ALA A 36 -6.24 6.52 1.18
N ARG A 37 -5.73 5.46 0.54
CA ARG A 37 -6.55 4.45 -0.14
C ARG A 37 -7.51 3.74 0.80
N ILE A 38 -7.04 3.30 1.97
CA ILE A 38 -7.89 2.62 2.96
C ILE A 38 -8.98 3.55 3.45
N LYS A 39 -8.66 4.81 3.77
CA LYS A 39 -9.66 5.81 4.17
C LYS A 39 -10.71 6.10 3.09
N ALA A 40 -10.32 6.08 1.82
CA ALA A 40 -11.24 6.30 0.70
C ALA A 40 -12.11 5.06 0.37
N SER A 41 -11.76 3.89 0.92
CA SER A 41 -12.49 2.63 0.73
C SER A 41 -13.39 2.28 1.91
N GLN A 42 -13.41 3.11 2.97
CA GLN A 42 -14.34 3.06 4.10
C GLN A 42 -15.52 4.02 3.86
#